data_AF-A0A7S1P1Y0-F1
#
_entry.id   AF-A0A7S1P1Y0-F1
#
_cell.length_a   1.000
_cell.length_b   1.000
_cell.length_c   1.000
_cell.angle_alpha   90.00
_cell.angle_beta   90.00
_cell.angle_gamma   90.00
#
_symmetry.space_group_name_H-M   'P 1'
#
loop_
_entity.id
_entity.type
_entity.pdbx_description
1 polymer ?
#
loop_
_entity_poly.entity_id
_entity_poly.type
_entity_poly.pdbx_seq_one_letter_code
_entity_poly.pdbx_strand_id
1 'polypeptide(L)'
;RGLSFWIPAAYASAGADLLASLPAGSVTMREYCRPGWTFHSKGIWLYPPDSDKTFPRSSDRLPWATVCGSSNFSQRSSFRDLELSCFIETGEEELRKDMGKEVEALMGGDGDSDS
;
A
#
# COMPACT_ATOMS: atom_id res chain seq x y z
N ARG A 1 -8.98 -30.18 10.45
CA ARG A 1 -8.41 -28.84 10.15
C ARG A 1 -8.41 -28.70 8.63
N GLY A 2 -9.04 -27.66 8.08
CA GLY A 2 -9.29 -27.53 6.65
C GLY A 2 -8.11 -26.96 5.87
N LEU A 3 -8.19 -27.04 4.54
CA LEU A 3 -7.19 -26.48 3.59
C LEU A 3 -7.02 -24.96 3.72
N SER A 4 -8.01 -24.25 4.29
CA SER A 4 -7.97 -22.80 4.47
C SER A 4 -6.81 -22.29 5.33
N PHE A 5 -6.27 -23.14 6.20
CA PHE A 5 -5.11 -22.79 7.05
C PHE A 5 -3.86 -22.46 6.23
N TRP A 6 -3.71 -23.04 5.04
CA TRP A 6 -2.53 -22.87 4.20
C TRP A 6 -2.63 -21.69 3.22
N ILE A 7 -3.80 -21.04 3.15
CA ILE A 7 -4.03 -19.93 2.21
C ILE A 7 -3.01 -18.80 2.44
N PRO A 8 -2.75 -18.31 3.67
CA PRO A 8 -1.76 -17.25 3.89
C PRO A 8 -0.35 -17.64 3.42
N ALA A 9 0.08 -18.86 3.72
CA ALA A 9 1.40 -19.37 3.32
C ALA A 9 1.54 -19.48 1.80
N ALA A 10 0.47 -19.88 1.10
CA ALA A 10 0.46 -19.93 -0.36
C ALA A 10 0.60 -18.52 -0.99
N TYR A 11 -0.10 -17.52 -0.45
CA TYR A 11 0.04 -16.14 -0.92
C TYR A 11 1.43 -15.56 -0.65
N ALA A 12 2.02 -15.83 0.52
CA ALA A 12 3.38 -15.41 0.84
C ALA A 12 4.40 -16.02 -0.13
N SER A 13 4.29 -17.32 -0.41
CA SER A 13 5.16 -18.00 -1.39
C SER A 13 5.03 -17.40 -2.79
N ALA A 14 3.79 -17.19 -3.27
CA ALA A 14 3.57 -16.59 -4.57
C ALA A 14 4.11 -15.15 -4.67
N GLY A 15 4.02 -14.37 -3.59
CA GLY A 15 4.60 -13.03 -3.50
C GLY A 15 6.13 -13.06 -3.54
N ALA A 16 6.76 -14.00 -2.83
CA ALA A 16 8.20 -14.18 -2.87
C ALA A 16 8.71 -14.58 -4.26
N ASP A 17 8.03 -15.50 -4.94
CA ASP A 17 8.35 -15.91 -6.31
C ASP A 17 8.23 -14.73 -7.29
N LEU A 18 7.19 -13.92 -7.16
CA LEU A 18 7.03 -12.70 -7.96
C LEU A 18 8.16 -11.71 -7.71
N LEU A 19 8.50 -11.44 -6.45
CA LEU A 19 9.58 -10.51 -6.10
C LEU A 19 10.93 -10.98 -6.68
N ALA A 20 11.19 -12.29 -6.65
CA ALA A 20 12.40 -12.88 -7.22
C ALA A 20 12.45 -12.79 -8.76
N SER A 21 11.29 -12.72 -9.43
CA SER A 21 11.21 -12.58 -10.89
C SER A 21 11.43 -11.15 -11.39
N LEU A 22 11.36 -10.15 -10.50
CA LEU A 22 11.49 -8.74 -10.83
C LEU A 22 12.94 -8.26 -10.72
N PRO A 23 13.34 -7.19 -11.45
CA PRO A 23 14.66 -6.59 -11.30
C PRO A 23 14.94 -6.20 -9.84
N ALA A 24 16.13 -6.54 -9.35
CA ALA A 24 16.53 -6.24 -7.97
C ALA A 24 16.39 -4.75 -7.67
N GLY A 25 15.74 -4.41 -6.56
CA GLY A 25 15.53 -3.03 -6.11
C GLY A 25 14.39 -2.28 -6.83
N SER A 26 13.71 -2.88 -7.81
CA SER A 26 12.58 -2.23 -8.50
C SER A 26 11.29 -2.21 -7.68
N VAL A 27 11.11 -3.20 -6.80
CA VAL A 27 9.93 -3.36 -5.94
C VAL A 27 10.38 -3.76 -4.55
N THR A 28 9.73 -3.20 -3.53
CA THR A 28 9.84 -3.64 -2.14
C THR A 28 8.49 -4.20 -1.71
N MET A 29 8.50 -5.41 -1.16
CA MET A 29 7.32 -6.05 -0.57
C MET A 29 7.49 -6.08 0.94
N ARG A 30 6.42 -5.78 1.68
CA ARG A 30 6.38 -5.85 3.15
C ARG A 30 5.14 -6.65 3.57
N GLU A 31 5.29 -7.43 4.64
CA GLU A 31 4.18 -8.15 5.25
C GLU A 31 3.75 -7.43 6.54
N TYR A 32 2.45 -7.17 6.67
CA TYR A 32 1.91 -6.60 7.89
C TYR A 32 1.78 -7.70 8.96
N CYS A 33 2.43 -7.52 10.11
CA CYS A 33 2.32 -8.42 11.24
C CYS A 33 2.06 -7.62 12.52
N ARG A 34 0.85 -7.74 13.07
CA ARG A 34 0.50 -7.22 14.39
C ARG A 34 -0.30 -8.28 15.16
N PRO A 35 0.16 -8.75 16.34
CA PRO A 35 -0.51 -9.80 17.09
C PRO A 35 -1.99 -9.49 17.36
N GLY A 36 -2.88 -10.42 17.02
CA GLY A 36 -4.33 -10.27 17.21
C GLY A 36 -5.05 -9.43 16.15
N TRP A 37 -4.35 -8.89 15.16
CA TRP A 37 -4.94 -8.07 14.09
C TRP A 37 -4.92 -8.78 12.74
N THR A 38 -5.95 -8.51 11.93
CA THR A 38 -6.00 -8.87 10.51
C THR A 38 -5.86 -7.62 9.66
N PHE A 39 -5.09 -7.69 8.58
CA PHE A 39 -4.94 -6.58 7.64
C PHE A 39 -6.09 -6.57 6.62
N HIS A 40 -6.78 -5.43 6.46
CA HIS A 40 -7.92 -5.31 5.53
C HIS A 40 -7.94 -3.97 4.75
N SER A 41 -6.87 -3.18 4.83
CA SER A 41 -6.76 -1.92 4.09
C SER A 41 -6.51 -2.20 2.61
N LYS A 42 -7.12 -1.39 1.73
CA LYS A 42 -6.85 -1.40 0.29
C LYS A 42 -6.69 0.03 -0.18
N GLY A 43 -5.70 0.26 -1.02
CA GLY A 43 -5.50 1.55 -1.65
C GLY A 43 -4.19 1.60 -2.42
N ILE A 44 -4.03 2.67 -3.19
CA ILE A 44 -2.82 2.95 -3.96
C ILE A 44 -2.44 4.40 -3.69
N TRP A 45 -1.20 4.62 -3.27
CA TRP A 45 -0.63 5.95 -3.11
C TRP A 45 0.26 6.28 -4.30
N LEU A 46 0.07 7.46 -4.90
CA LEU A 46 0.89 7.96 -5.99
C LEU A 46 1.81 9.07 -5.50
N TYR A 47 3.07 8.98 -5.90
CA TYR A 47 4.12 9.95 -5.60
C TYR A 47 4.48 10.72 -6.87
N PRO A 48 4.83 12.01 -6.75
CA PRO A 48 5.21 12.80 -7.92
C PRO A 48 6.50 12.24 -8.55
N PRO A 49 6.71 12.36 -9.88
CA PRO A 49 7.92 11.92 -10.54
C PRO A 49 9.15 12.71 -10.09
N ASP A 50 10.33 12.07 -10.04
CA ASP A 50 11.59 12.73 -9.61
C ASP A 50 12.01 13.91 -10.50
N SER A 51 11.53 13.92 -11.74
CA SER A 51 11.81 14.95 -12.74
C SER A 51 10.84 16.14 -12.70
N ASP A 52 9.74 16.04 -11.95
CA ASP A 52 8.69 17.04 -11.97
C ASP A 52 9.04 18.22 -11.05
N LYS A 53 9.36 19.36 -11.68
CA LYS A 53 9.71 20.60 -10.99
C LYS A 53 8.49 21.37 -10.47
N THR A 54 7.28 20.95 -10.84
CA THR A 54 6.03 21.59 -10.37
C THR A 54 5.71 21.23 -8.92
N PHE A 55 6.19 20.07 -8.46
CA PHE A 55 6.13 19.70 -7.06
C PHE A 55 7.35 20.23 -6.31
N PRO A 56 7.17 20.89 -5.15
CA PRO A 56 8.31 21.36 -4.37
C PRO A 56 9.21 20.17 -4.04
N ARG A 57 10.51 20.33 -4.28
CA ARG A 57 11.56 19.43 -3.78
C ARG A 57 11.69 19.61 -2.26
N SER A 58 10.60 19.43 -1.52
CA SER A 58 10.70 19.20 -0.09
C SER A 58 11.46 17.90 0.12
N SER A 59 12.31 17.87 1.14
CA SER A 59 12.99 16.66 1.61
C SER A 59 12.03 15.49 1.85
N ASP A 60 10.75 15.79 2.07
CA ASP A 60 9.70 14.80 2.24
C ASP A 60 8.91 14.68 0.93
N ARG A 61 9.14 13.58 0.20
CA ARG A 61 8.39 13.23 -1.01
C ARG A 61 7.01 12.73 -0.60
N LEU A 62 6.07 13.65 -0.41
CA LEU A 62 4.70 13.33 0.00
C LEU A 62 3.84 12.83 -1.17
N PRO A 63 2.91 11.88 -0.93
CA PRO A 63 1.94 11.47 -1.94
C PRO A 63 1.11 12.68 -2.42
N TRP A 64 0.65 12.64 -3.67
CA TRP A 64 -0.16 13.71 -4.29
C TRP A 64 -1.52 13.21 -4.76
N ALA A 65 -1.67 11.89 -4.90
CA ALA A 65 -2.93 11.27 -5.22
C ALA A 65 -3.06 9.91 -4.55
N THR A 66 -4.29 9.49 -4.32
CA THR A 66 -4.62 8.18 -3.77
C THR A 66 -5.86 7.58 -4.43
N VAL A 67 -5.87 6.25 -4.54
CA VAL A 67 -7.07 5.48 -4.87
C VAL A 67 -7.51 4.77 -3.62
N CYS A 68 -8.74 5.02 -3.18
CA CYS A 68 -9.37 4.31 -2.08
C CYS A 68 -10.71 3.71 -2.54
N GLY A 69 -11.04 2.52 -2.07
CA GLY A 69 -12.25 1.84 -2.53
C GLY A 69 -12.45 0.45 -1.93
N SER A 70 -13.53 -0.20 -2.36
CA SER A 70 -13.85 -1.57 -1.94
C SER A 70 -12.99 -2.63 -2.63
N SER A 71 -12.32 -2.28 -3.72
CA SER A 71 -11.58 -3.21 -4.57
C SER A 71 -10.45 -3.89 -3.82
N ASN A 72 -10.43 -5.23 -3.90
CA ASN A 72 -9.33 -6.04 -3.39
C ASN A 72 -8.18 -6.17 -4.39
N PHE A 73 -8.26 -5.50 -5.55
CA PHE A 73 -7.31 -5.63 -6.66
C PHE A 73 -7.04 -7.08 -7.08
N SER A 74 -8.02 -7.96 -6.86
CA SER A 74 -7.95 -9.37 -7.22
C SER A 74 -8.62 -9.62 -8.56
N GLN A 75 -8.23 -10.70 -9.25
CA GLN A 75 -8.88 -11.12 -10.50
C GLN A 75 -10.41 -11.31 -10.32
N ARG A 76 -10.87 -11.71 -9.13
CA ARG A 76 -12.31 -11.85 -8.88
C ARG A 76 -13.02 -10.49 -8.82
N SER A 77 -12.45 -9.54 -8.08
CA SER A 77 -12.97 -8.17 -7.95
C SER A 77 -13.10 -7.49 -9.31
N SER A 78 -12.16 -7.72 -10.23
CA SER A 78 -12.19 -7.09 -11.56
C SER A 78 -13.35 -7.53 -12.47
N PHE A 79 -13.92 -8.73 -12.25
CA PHE A 79 -14.86 -9.33 -13.21
C PHE A 79 -16.22 -9.71 -12.63
N ARG A 80 -16.38 -9.78 -11.31
CA ARG A 80 -17.60 -10.31 -10.69
C ARG A 80 -18.23 -9.41 -9.64
N ASP A 81 -17.44 -8.52 -9.05
CA ASP A 81 -17.90 -7.70 -7.94
C ASP A 81 -18.21 -6.27 -8.44
N LEU A 82 -19.30 -5.68 -7.96
CA LEU A 82 -19.56 -4.25 -8.18
C LEU A 82 -18.68 -3.46 -7.22
N GLU A 83 -17.59 -2.92 -7.73
CA GLU A 83 -16.60 -2.18 -6.95
C GLU A 83 -16.84 -0.67 -7.08
N LEU A 84 -16.72 0.06 -5.97
CA LEU A 84 -16.65 1.52 -5.96
C LEU A 84 -15.25 1.93 -5.53
N SER A 85 -14.60 2.79 -6.32
CA SER A 85 -13.31 3.37 -5.99
C SER A 85 -13.32 4.86 -6.31
N CYS A 86 -12.69 5.65 -5.44
CA CYS A 86 -12.51 7.09 -5.60
C CYS A 86 -11.03 7.34 -5.91
N PHE A 87 -10.78 8.18 -6.91
CA PHE A 87 -9.47 8.75 -7.18
C PHE A 87 -9.45 10.16 -6.61
N ILE A 88 -8.54 10.41 -5.69
CA ILE A 88 -8.37 11.69 -5.01
C ILE A 88 -7.02 12.25 -5.42
N GLU A 89 -7.03 13.41 -6.04
CA GLU A 89 -5.84 14.21 -6.35
C GLU A 89 -5.88 15.48 -5.50
N THR A 90 -4.73 15.90 -4.98
CA THR A 90 -4.65 17.12 -4.19
C THR A 90 -3.34 17.87 -4.41
N GLY A 91 -3.45 19.18 -4.57
CA GLY A 91 -2.31 20.12 -4.48
C GLY A 91 -2.12 20.70 -3.08
N GLU A 92 -3.06 20.48 -2.16
CA GLU A 92 -3.06 21.05 -0.81
C GLU A 92 -1.97 20.42 0.06
N GLU A 93 -1.10 21.23 0.65
CA GLU A 93 0.10 20.75 1.33
C GLU A 93 -0.25 20.00 2.62
N GLU A 94 -1.24 20.48 3.38
CA GLU A 94 -1.68 19.84 4.62
C GLU A 94 -2.25 18.44 4.37
N LEU A 95 -3.11 18.30 3.36
CA LEU A 95 -3.69 17.00 3.02
C LEU A 95 -2.60 16.02 2.56
N ARG A 96 -1.61 16.49 1.80
CA ARG A 96 -0.47 15.65 1.38
C ARG A 96 0.38 15.20 2.56
N LYS A 97 0.56 16.04 3.59
CA LYS A 97 1.26 15.67 4.83
C LYS A 97 0.47 14.59 5.59
N ASP A 98 -0.84 14.73 5.70
CA ASP A 98 -1.68 13.76 6.39
C ASP A 98 -1.71 12.40 5.68
N MET A 99 -1.78 12.42 4.34
CA MET A 99 -1.59 11.21 3.52
C MET A 99 -0.22 10.56 3.75
N GLY A 100 0.84 11.36 3.87
CA GLY A 100 2.19 10.87 4.19
C GLY A 100 2.27 10.17 5.54
N LYS A 101 1.65 10.76 6.58
CA LYS A 101 1.56 10.15 7.93
C LYS A 101 0.84 8.81 7.90
N GLU A 102 -0.24 8.69 7.12
CA GLU A 102 -0.98 7.43 6.97
C GLU A 102 -0.10 6.34 6.34
N VAL A 103 0.65 6.68 5.28
CA VAL A 103 1.60 5.73 4.68
C VAL A 103 2.68 5.33 5.68
N GLU A 104 3.25 6.28 6.41
CA GLU A 104 4.29 6.00 7.40
C GLU A 104 3.79 5.07 8.52
N ALA A 105 2.57 5.31 9.02
CA ALA A 105 1.93 4.43 9.99
C ALA A 105 1.76 2.99 9.47
N LEU A 106 1.43 2.82 8.18
CA LEU A 106 1.34 1.50 7.54
C LEU A 106 2.72 0.86 7.33
N MET A 107 3.75 1.66 7.09
CA MET A 107 5.12 1.19 6.89
C MET A 107 5.81 0.80 8.19
N GLY A 108 5.15 1.00 9.34
CA GLY A 108 5.67 0.66 10.66
C GLY A 108 6.67 1.69 11.14
N GLY A 109 6.24 2.96 11.29
CA GLY A 109 7.04 3.99 11.95
C GLY A 109 7.73 3.41 13.20
N ASP A 110 9.04 3.60 13.28
CA ASP A 110 9.96 3.08 14.31
C ASP A 110 9.61 3.60 15.73
N GLY A 111 8.43 3.26 16.27
CA GLY A 111 7.89 3.95 17.43
C GLY A 111 6.90 3.20 18.32
N ASP A 112 6.53 1.94 18.04
CA ASP A 112 5.77 1.13 19.02
C ASP A 112 6.73 0.27 19.86
N SER A 113 7.59 0.97 20.59
CA SER A 113 7.98 0.52 21.93
C SER A 113 6.85 0.93 22.86
N ASP A 114 5.86 0.08 23.05
CA ASP A 114 4.93 0.21 24.16
C ASP A 114 4.92 -1.08 24.98
N SER A 115 5.15 -0.82 26.26
CA SER A 115 5.51 -1.68 27.40
C SER A 115 4.53 -2.79 27.77
#